data_AF-A0A844MS03-F1
#
_entry.id   AF-A0A844MS03-F1
#
_cell.length_a   1.000
_cell.length_b   1.000
_cell.length_c   1.000
_cell.angle_alpha   90.00
_cell.angle_beta   90.00
_cell.angle_gamma   90.00
#
_symmetry.space_group_name_H-M   'P 1'
#
loop_
_entity.id
_entity.type
_entity.pdbx_description
1 polymer ?
#
loop_
_entity_poly.entity_id
_entity_poly.type
_entity_poly.pdbx_seq_one_letter_code
_entity_poly.pdbx_strand_id
1 'polypeptide(L)'
;MLQWRGIRGGTREAAFLNSETFALEVSFYIDYDGSVREASYRIEVNPNTGSRPPKVCAEHLLVEGLESPIFESKQFLENPEYSLSVKTYGESFLPHSLTSDQPIIAQLVSRKFPQIFPKKKFFLIQEIAQKSLDALNDMRFLDLDPDVMRLPSFPGQIILGDRGENLSSVLQTICKDPTGKHTLLQWIQELTPMDAKDFEFPVDLTGKILLTLVEESGQKTSAYSASHGTLRFLATIAALLGPEPASFYFIICY
;
A
#
# COMPACT_ATOMS: atom_id res chain seq x y z
N MET A 1 -3.26 20.51 -9.91
CA MET A 1 -2.28 20.05 -8.90
C MET A 1 -3.04 19.09 -7.99
N LEU A 2 -2.91 17.78 -8.20
CA LEU A 2 -3.51 16.77 -7.32
C LEU A 2 -2.67 16.72 -6.05
N GLN A 3 -3.09 17.49 -5.05
CA GLN A 3 -2.52 17.45 -3.71
C GLN A 3 -2.87 16.08 -3.13
N TRP A 4 -1.88 15.19 -3.03
CA TRP A 4 -1.99 13.95 -2.27
C TRP A 4 -2.32 14.33 -0.82
N ARG A 5 -3.57 14.08 -0.38
CA ARG A 5 -4.05 14.51 0.94
C ARG A 5 -3.38 13.79 2.10
N GLY A 6 -2.81 12.61 1.86
CA GLY A 6 -2.22 11.75 2.90
C GLY A 6 -0.79 12.12 3.35
N ILE A 7 -0.03 12.88 2.55
CA ILE A 7 1.30 13.35 2.95
C ILE A 7 1.17 14.79 3.44
N ARG A 8 1.34 15.00 4.74
CA ARG A 8 1.38 16.34 5.33
C ARG A 8 2.74 16.98 5.04
N GLY A 9 2.73 18.20 4.53
CA GLY A 9 3.94 18.94 4.14
C GLY A 9 4.00 19.22 2.64
N GLY A 10 4.60 20.34 2.27
CA GLY A 10 4.86 20.65 0.85
C GLY A 10 6.05 19.87 0.32
N THR A 11 6.28 19.86 -1.00
CA THR A 11 7.48 19.26 -1.62
C THR A 11 8.80 19.81 -1.04
N ARG A 12 8.77 21.02 -0.46
CA ARG A 12 9.88 21.65 0.26
C ARG A 12 10.29 20.94 1.55
N GLU A 13 9.37 20.23 2.19
CA GLU A 13 9.60 19.54 3.47
C GLU A 13 9.80 18.03 3.28
N ALA A 14 9.77 17.53 2.04
CA ALA A 14 9.95 16.11 1.74
C ALA A 14 11.39 15.63 2.01
N ALA A 15 12.37 16.54 1.90
CA ALA A 15 13.78 16.22 2.13
C ALA A 15 14.22 16.63 3.55
N PHE A 16 14.96 15.74 4.21
CA PHE A 16 15.48 15.98 5.55
C PHE A 16 16.51 17.12 5.55
N LEU A 17 16.36 18.08 6.47
CA LEU A 17 17.30 19.19 6.70
C LEU A 17 17.71 19.96 5.43
N ASN A 18 16.76 20.27 4.54
CA ASN A 18 17.02 20.96 3.26
C ASN A 18 17.97 20.19 2.31
N SER A 19 18.09 18.87 2.45
CA SER A 19 18.74 18.03 1.44
C SER A 19 18.07 18.22 0.07
N GLU A 20 18.86 18.09 -1.00
CA GLU A 20 18.33 18.18 -2.37
C GLU A 20 17.51 16.94 -2.75
N THR A 21 17.77 15.81 -2.10
CA THR A 21 17.10 14.54 -2.35
C THR A 21 16.61 13.91 -1.05
N PHE A 22 15.62 13.02 -1.19
CA PHE A 22 15.26 12.05 -0.17
C PHE A 22 15.15 10.69 -0.81
N ALA A 23 15.16 9.64 0.00
CA ALA A 23 15.06 8.30 -0.53
C ALA A 23 14.23 7.39 0.37
N LEU A 24 13.52 6.47 -0.25
CA LEU A 24 12.67 5.48 0.40
C LEU A 24 13.22 4.10 0.09
N GLU A 25 13.21 3.23 1.08
CA GLU A 25 13.59 1.83 0.94
C GLU A 25 12.53 0.96 1.64
N VAL A 26 12.18 -0.15 1.00
CA VAL A 26 11.20 -1.11 1.49
C VAL A 26 11.67 -2.53 1.20
N SER A 27 11.53 -3.39 2.20
CA SER A 27 11.72 -4.83 2.06
C SER A 27 10.37 -5.54 1.99
N PHE A 28 10.24 -6.51 1.09
CA PHE A 28 9.04 -7.31 0.91
C PHE A 28 9.41 -8.70 0.35
N TYR A 29 8.46 -9.63 0.39
CA TYR A 29 8.67 -10.98 -0.12
C TYR A 29 8.08 -11.12 -1.52
N ILE A 30 8.80 -11.82 -2.40
CA ILE A 30 8.32 -12.22 -3.73
C ILE A 30 8.48 -13.73 -3.90
N ASP A 31 7.54 -14.36 -4.61
CA ASP A 31 7.70 -15.73 -5.07
C ASP A 31 8.47 -15.73 -6.40
N TYR A 32 9.69 -16.26 -6.38
CA TYR A 32 10.55 -16.38 -7.54
C TYR A 32 11.31 -17.71 -7.51
N ASP A 33 11.34 -18.41 -8.66
CA ASP A 33 11.98 -19.72 -8.83
C ASP A 33 11.42 -20.79 -7.85
N GLY A 34 10.10 -20.73 -7.59
CA GLY A 34 9.40 -21.64 -6.69
C GLY A 34 9.80 -21.49 -5.21
N SER A 35 10.45 -20.38 -4.85
CA SER A 35 10.88 -20.06 -3.49
C SER A 35 10.45 -18.63 -3.13
N VAL A 36 10.03 -18.43 -1.89
CA VAL A 36 9.81 -17.10 -1.34
C VAL A 36 11.16 -16.47 -1.02
N ARG A 37 11.43 -15.29 -1.59
CA ARG A 37 12.68 -14.55 -1.39
C ARG A 37 12.39 -13.13 -0.92
N GLU A 38 13.22 -12.63 -0.03
CA GLU A 38 13.18 -11.21 0.33
C GLU A 38 13.74 -10.36 -0.82
N ALA A 39 13.05 -9.27 -1.14
CA ALA A 39 13.46 -8.25 -2.07
C ALA A 39 13.54 -6.90 -1.36
N SER A 40 14.58 -6.11 -1.64
CA SER A 40 14.70 -4.72 -1.20
C SER A 40 14.62 -3.80 -2.41
N TYR A 41 13.66 -2.88 -2.37
CA TYR A 41 13.47 -1.84 -3.37
C TYR A 41 13.80 -0.49 -2.75
N ARG A 42 14.66 0.27 -3.43
CA ARG A 42 15.06 1.61 -3.02
C ARG A 42 14.95 2.59 -4.16
N ILE A 43 14.35 3.75 -3.88
CA ILE A 43 14.23 4.88 -4.81
C ILE A 43 14.66 6.17 -4.14
N GLU A 44 15.51 6.94 -4.83
CA GLU A 44 15.95 8.27 -4.44
C GLU A 44 15.39 9.29 -5.41
N VAL A 45 14.75 10.33 -4.85
CA VAL A 45 14.02 11.35 -5.60
C VAL A 45 14.53 12.73 -5.21
N ASN A 46 14.84 13.55 -6.21
CA ASN A 46 14.90 14.99 -6.07
C ASN A 46 13.47 15.54 -6.24
N PRO A 47 12.82 16.06 -5.17
CA PRO A 47 11.47 16.58 -5.27
C PRO A 47 11.37 17.84 -6.14
N ASN A 48 12.51 18.51 -6.41
CA ASN A 48 12.63 19.82 -7.04
C ASN A 48 11.82 20.89 -6.30
N THR A 49 12.50 21.78 -5.59
CA THR A 49 11.86 22.88 -4.84
C THR A 49 11.49 24.04 -5.78
N GLY A 50 10.53 23.84 -6.70
CA GLY A 50 10.13 24.86 -7.67
C GLY A 50 9.04 24.42 -8.65
N SER A 51 9.08 24.94 -9.89
CA SER A 51 8.16 24.60 -10.98
C SER A 51 8.55 23.34 -11.77
N ARG A 52 9.70 22.73 -11.44
CA ARG A 52 10.20 21.52 -12.10
C ARG A 52 9.54 20.28 -11.48
N PRO A 53 9.16 19.27 -12.29
CA PRO A 53 8.62 18.02 -11.76
C PRO A 53 9.69 17.25 -10.96
N PRO A 54 9.30 16.42 -9.98
CA PRO A 54 10.24 15.58 -9.24
C PRO A 54 10.97 14.61 -10.18
N LYS A 55 12.20 14.26 -9.82
CA LYS A 55 13.08 13.41 -10.63
C LYS A 55 13.69 12.28 -9.81
N VAL A 56 13.71 11.08 -10.39
CA VAL A 56 14.45 9.93 -9.87
C VAL A 56 15.93 10.17 -10.09
N CYS A 57 16.72 10.09 -9.02
CA CYS A 57 18.18 10.26 -9.03
C CYS A 57 18.92 8.93 -9.02
N ALA A 58 18.39 7.99 -8.24
CA ALA A 58 18.90 6.63 -8.14
C ALA A 58 17.74 5.69 -7.80
N GLU A 59 17.87 4.43 -8.23
CA GLU A 59 16.86 3.40 -7.96
C GLU A 59 17.54 2.04 -8.06
N HIS A 60 17.18 1.10 -7.20
CA HIS A 60 17.65 -0.27 -7.32
C HIS A 60 16.68 -1.27 -6.73
N LEU A 61 16.78 -2.50 -7.24
CA LEU A 61 16.06 -3.65 -6.75
C LEU A 61 17.04 -4.79 -6.49
N LEU A 62 17.10 -5.23 -5.24
CA LEU A 62 17.89 -6.35 -4.75
C LEU A 62 16.95 -7.50 -4.44
N VAL A 63 17.40 -8.74 -4.68
CA VAL A 63 16.68 -9.95 -4.30
C VAL A 63 17.66 -10.91 -3.62
N GLU A 64 17.25 -11.47 -2.49
CA GLU A 64 18.04 -12.40 -1.71
C GLU A 64 18.45 -13.63 -2.53
N GLY A 65 19.73 -13.99 -2.44
CA GLY A 65 20.32 -15.12 -3.16
C GLY A 65 20.71 -14.82 -4.60
N LEU A 66 20.58 -13.58 -5.07
CA LEU A 66 21.14 -13.14 -6.35
C LEU A 66 22.45 -12.38 -6.12
N GLU A 67 23.49 -12.70 -6.90
CA GLU A 67 24.83 -12.10 -6.78
C GLU A 67 24.90 -10.61 -7.15
N SER A 68 23.88 -10.08 -7.82
CA SER A 68 23.85 -8.68 -8.25
C SER A 68 22.43 -8.12 -8.24
N PRO A 69 22.26 -6.79 -8.18
CA PRO A 69 20.95 -6.16 -8.29
C PRO A 69 20.27 -6.53 -9.61
N ILE A 70 18.94 -6.66 -9.58
CA ILE A 70 18.12 -6.82 -10.79
C ILE A 70 18.33 -5.62 -11.71
N PHE A 71 18.27 -4.44 -11.12
CA PHE A 71 18.72 -3.21 -11.73
C PHE A 71 19.26 -2.24 -10.68
N GLU A 72 20.13 -1.34 -11.13
CA GLU A 72 20.66 -0.20 -10.40
C GLU A 72 20.73 0.97 -11.37
N SER A 73 20.15 2.11 -11.02
CA SER A 73 20.19 3.33 -11.81
C SER A 73 20.86 4.48 -11.08
N LYS A 74 21.58 5.32 -11.82
CA LYS A 74 22.19 6.57 -11.35
C LYS A 74 22.01 7.66 -12.41
N GLN A 75 22.04 8.93 -11.99
CA GLN A 75 22.02 10.07 -12.93
C GLN A 75 23.09 9.93 -14.00
N PHE A 76 22.68 10.11 -15.27
CA PHE A 76 23.61 10.09 -16.38
C PHE A 76 24.29 11.45 -16.51
N LEU A 77 25.61 11.48 -16.32
CA LEU A 77 26.39 12.72 -16.24
C LEU A 77 26.35 13.58 -17.52
N GLU A 78 26.19 12.97 -18.70
CA GLU A 78 26.14 13.71 -19.97
C GLU A 78 24.77 14.36 -20.22
N ASN A 79 23.69 13.85 -19.60
CA ASN A 79 22.37 14.44 -19.68
C ASN A 79 21.54 14.18 -18.39
N PRO A 80 21.92 14.84 -17.28
CA PRO A 80 21.37 14.55 -15.95
C PRO A 80 19.91 14.98 -15.81
N GLU A 81 19.42 15.90 -16.65
CA GLU A 81 18.05 16.39 -16.55
C GLU A 81 17.00 15.37 -17.06
N TYR A 82 17.38 14.45 -17.95
CA TYR A 82 16.41 13.60 -18.67
C TYR A 82 16.71 12.12 -18.65
N SER A 83 17.92 11.69 -18.30
CA SER A 83 18.33 10.29 -18.48
C SER A 83 19.04 9.68 -17.28
N LEU A 84 18.81 8.37 -17.12
CA LEU A 84 19.44 7.55 -16.09
C LEU A 84 20.33 6.48 -16.74
N SER A 85 21.54 6.33 -16.22
CA SER A 85 22.37 5.16 -16.50
C SER A 85 21.82 3.99 -15.71
N VAL A 86 21.51 2.88 -16.38
CA VAL A 86 21.01 1.68 -15.73
C VAL A 86 21.96 0.53 -15.96
N LYS A 87 22.31 -0.12 -14.87
CA LYS A 87 22.96 -1.42 -14.82
C LYS A 87 21.87 -2.44 -14.53
N THR A 88 21.85 -3.54 -15.27
CA THR A 88 20.95 -4.68 -15.00
C THR A 88 21.76 -5.89 -14.55
N TYR A 89 21.09 -6.93 -14.06
CA TYR A 89 21.69 -8.13 -13.49
C TYR A 89 22.92 -8.67 -14.24
N GLY A 90 24.10 -8.56 -13.61
CA GLY A 90 25.40 -9.03 -14.11
C GLY A 90 26.03 -8.19 -15.23
N GLU A 91 25.54 -6.98 -15.50
CA GLU A 91 25.99 -6.12 -16.61
C GLU A 91 26.77 -4.90 -16.11
N SER A 92 27.38 -4.13 -17.02
CA SER A 92 27.92 -2.79 -16.70
C SER A 92 26.83 -1.72 -16.84
N PHE A 93 27.06 -0.52 -16.29
CA PHE A 93 26.18 0.61 -16.57
C PHE A 93 26.20 0.92 -18.06
N LEU A 94 25.05 0.80 -18.71
CA LEU A 94 24.87 1.28 -20.06
C LEU A 94 23.94 2.50 -20.02
N PRO A 95 24.22 3.54 -20.83
CA PRO A 95 23.30 4.64 -21.01
C PRO A 95 22.04 4.08 -21.69
N HIS A 96 20.96 3.97 -20.93
CA HIS A 96 19.67 3.58 -21.46
C HIS A 96 18.83 4.85 -21.64
N SER A 97 17.99 4.92 -22.67
CA SER A 97 17.02 6.00 -22.87
C SER A 97 15.84 5.91 -21.90
N LEU A 98 16.11 5.65 -20.62
CA LEU A 98 15.13 5.67 -19.55
C LEU A 98 15.03 7.08 -19.00
N THR A 99 13.80 7.48 -18.68
CA THR A 99 13.52 8.84 -18.25
C THR A 99 13.58 8.95 -16.74
N SER A 100 14.06 10.08 -16.24
CA SER A 100 14.16 10.38 -14.81
C SER A 100 12.85 10.88 -14.19
N ASP A 101 11.77 11.01 -14.97
CA ASP A 101 10.46 11.51 -14.50
C ASP A 101 9.50 10.42 -14.01
N GLN A 102 9.90 9.16 -14.10
CA GLN A 102 9.13 8.01 -13.63
C GLN A 102 10.06 6.92 -13.08
N PRO A 103 9.59 6.05 -12.17
CA PRO A 103 10.40 4.95 -11.64
C PRO A 103 10.90 4.00 -12.76
N ILE A 104 12.14 3.55 -12.65
CA ILE A 104 12.78 2.59 -13.55
C ILE A 104 12.07 1.24 -13.50
N ILE A 105 11.65 0.76 -12.33
CA ILE A 105 10.89 -0.50 -12.21
C ILE A 105 9.62 -0.51 -13.07
N ALA A 106 8.89 0.61 -13.11
CA ALA A 106 7.70 0.77 -13.95
C ALA A 106 8.07 0.79 -15.44
N GLN A 107 9.21 1.39 -15.80
CA GLN A 107 9.71 1.40 -17.17
C GLN A 107 10.18 0.01 -17.63
N LEU A 108 10.78 -0.79 -16.75
CA LEU A 108 11.24 -2.17 -17.02
C LEU A 108 10.08 -3.12 -17.29
N VAL A 109 8.99 -2.96 -16.55
CA VAL A 109 7.74 -3.69 -16.78
C VAL A 109 7.08 -3.24 -18.09
N SER A 110 7.17 -1.95 -18.42
CA SER A 110 6.60 -1.42 -19.66
C SER A 110 7.32 -1.96 -20.91
N ARG A 111 6.57 -2.17 -22.01
CA ARG A 111 7.08 -2.69 -23.30
C ARG A 111 8.10 -1.78 -24.01
N LYS A 112 8.52 -0.67 -23.40
CA LYS A 112 9.47 0.30 -23.98
C LYS A 112 10.93 -0.03 -23.71
N PHE A 113 11.21 -1.08 -22.94
CA PHE A 113 12.59 -1.47 -22.69
C PHE A 113 13.22 -2.05 -23.97
N PRO A 114 14.34 -1.52 -24.46
CA PRO A 114 14.99 -2.03 -25.66
C PRO A 114 15.35 -3.51 -25.49
N GLN A 115 15.01 -4.37 -26.47
CA GLN A 115 15.43 -5.78 -26.53
C GLN A 115 16.93 -5.89 -26.86
N ILE A 116 17.79 -5.26 -26.06
CA ILE A 116 19.25 -5.30 -26.21
C ILE A 116 19.82 -6.52 -25.46
N PHE A 117 19.05 -7.10 -24.54
CA PHE A 117 19.48 -8.23 -23.73
C PHE A 117 19.12 -9.59 -24.35
N PRO A 118 19.89 -10.66 -24.02
CA PRO A 118 19.47 -12.03 -24.31
C PRO A 118 18.07 -12.27 -23.74
N LYS A 119 17.15 -12.77 -24.57
CA LYS A 119 15.72 -12.94 -24.21
C LYS A 119 15.49 -13.53 -22.82
N LYS A 120 16.28 -14.54 -22.42
CA LYS A 120 16.16 -15.20 -21.10
C LYS A 120 16.39 -14.24 -19.92
N LYS A 121 17.46 -13.43 -19.96
CA LYS A 121 17.75 -12.44 -18.91
C LYS A 121 16.68 -11.35 -18.86
N PHE A 122 16.20 -10.93 -20.02
CA PHE A 122 15.14 -9.94 -20.11
C PHE A 122 13.84 -10.42 -19.44
N PHE A 123 13.40 -11.66 -19.73
CA PHE A 123 12.23 -12.23 -19.08
C PHE A 123 12.38 -12.32 -17.56
N LEU A 124 13.56 -12.72 -17.08
CA LEU A 124 13.87 -12.75 -15.65
C LEU A 124 13.72 -11.37 -14.99
N ILE A 125 14.35 -10.34 -15.56
CA ILE A 125 14.29 -8.98 -15.04
C ILE A 125 12.85 -8.47 -15.02
N GLN A 126 12.10 -8.70 -16.09
CA GLN A 126 10.70 -8.28 -16.17
C GLN A 126 9.79 -9.01 -15.19
N GLU A 127 9.97 -10.32 -15.02
CA GLU A 127 9.18 -11.13 -14.08
C GLU A 127 9.38 -10.64 -12.65
N ILE A 128 10.64 -10.46 -12.24
CA ILE A 128 10.96 -9.98 -10.89
C ILE A 128 10.47 -8.53 -10.71
N ALA A 129 10.70 -7.65 -11.69
CA ALA A 129 10.21 -6.28 -11.64
C ALA A 129 8.67 -6.20 -11.56
N GLN A 130 7.96 -7.08 -12.28
CA GLN A 130 6.49 -7.15 -12.22
C GLN A 130 6.03 -7.62 -10.85
N LYS A 131 6.58 -8.70 -10.30
CA LYS A 131 6.22 -9.22 -8.97
C LYS A 131 6.49 -8.19 -7.88
N SER A 132 7.62 -7.50 -7.97
CA SER A 132 7.94 -6.40 -7.08
C SER A 132 6.95 -5.24 -7.22
N LEU A 133 6.58 -4.85 -8.43
CA LEU A 133 5.59 -3.80 -8.65
C LEU A 133 4.21 -4.20 -8.14
N ASP A 134 3.82 -5.47 -8.28
CA ASP A 134 2.56 -6.01 -7.74
C ASP A 134 2.55 -5.94 -6.21
N ALA A 135 3.65 -6.31 -5.55
CA ALA A 135 3.79 -6.18 -4.10
C ALA A 135 3.72 -4.71 -3.61
N LEU A 136 4.30 -3.77 -4.37
CA LEU A 136 4.20 -2.33 -4.07
C LEU A 136 2.79 -1.77 -4.36
N ASN A 137 2.10 -2.28 -5.37
CA ASN A 137 0.73 -1.87 -5.72
C ASN A 137 -0.32 -2.37 -4.71
N ASP A 138 -0.02 -3.45 -3.99
CA ASP A 138 -0.86 -4.00 -2.94
C ASP A 138 -0.88 -3.12 -1.67
N MET A 139 -0.01 -2.10 -1.58
CA MET A 139 0.00 -1.15 -0.46
C MET A 139 -1.35 -0.43 -0.32
N ARG A 140 -1.91 -0.42 0.90
CA ARG A 140 -3.15 0.29 1.24
C ARG A 140 -2.87 1.51 2.11
N PHE A 141 -3.50 2.63 1.77
CA PHE A 141 -3.46 3.86 2.54
C PHE A 141 -4.81 4.06 3.22
N LEU A 142 -4.85 3.83 4.53
CA LEU A 142 -6.06 3.97 5.32
C LEU A 142 -6.13 5.39 5.91
N ASP A 143 -6.97 6.22 5.29
CA ASP A 143 -7.33 7.58 5.74
C ASP A 143 -8.78 7.55 6.27
N LEU A 144 -8.95 6.86 7.40
CA LEU A 144 -10.25 6.47 7.92
C LEU A 144 -11.11 7.67 8.34
N ASP A 145 -12.28 7.80 7.71
CA ASP A 145 -13.26 8.85 7.94
C ASP A 145 -14.48 8.28 8.70
N PRO A 146 -14.66 8.61 9.98
CA PRO A 146 -15.78 8.09 10.77
C PRO A 146 -17.15 8.38 10.20
N ASP A 147 -17.35 9.47 9.46
CA ASP A 147 -18.64 9.78 8.86
C ASP A 147 -18.95 8.85 7.69
N VAL A 148 -17.93 8.45 6.93
CA VAL A 148 -18.04 7.42 5.89
C VAL A 148 -18.29 6.04 6.49
N MET A 149 -17.57 5.70 7.57
CA MET A 149 -17.69 4.40 8.25
C MET A 149 -19.08 4.14 8.86
N ARG A 150 -19.84 5.20 9.16
CA ARG A 150 -21.22 5.11 9.66
C ARG A 150 -22.23 4.71 8.60
N LEU A 151 -21.89 4.88 7.33
CA LEU A 151 -22.83 4.62 6.24
C LEU A 151 -23.10 3.12 6.11
N PRO A 152 -24.35 2.74 5.79
CA PRO A 152 -24.69 1.35 5.54
C PRO A 152 -24.03 0.84 4.25
N SER A 153 -23.66 -0.43 4.25
CA SER A 153 -22.95 -1.07 3.12
C SER A 153 -23.90 -1.89 2.25
N PHE A 154 -23.59 -2.03 0.96
CA PHE A 154 -24.31 -3.00 0.13
C PHE A 154 -23.95 -4.44 0.53
N PRO A 155 -24.92 -5.38 0.53
CA PRO A 155 -24.62 -6.79 0.75
C PRO A 155 -23.57 -7.33 -0.22
N GLY A 156 -22.67 -8.18 0.29
CA GLY A 156 -21.63 -8.85 -0.51
C GLY A 156 -20.39 -7.99 -0.82
N GLN A 157 -20.33 -6.73 -0.36
CA GLN A 157 -19.10 -5.94 -0.43
C GLN A 157 -18.08 -6.46 0.61
N ILE A 158 -16.98 -7.04 0.13
CA ILE A 158 -15.95 -7.68 0.95
C ILE A 158 -14.66 -6.88 1.09
N ILE A 159 -14.54 -5.76 0.36
CA ILE A 159 -13.35 -4.89 0.38
C ILE A 159 -13.68 -3.63 1.17
N LEU A 160 -12.82 -3.31 2.15
CA LEU A 160 -12.86 -2.05 2.89
C LEU A 160 -12.22 -0.95 2.02
N GLY A 161 -12.94 0.16 1.82
CA GLY A 161 -12.37 1.31 1.13
C GLY A 161 -11.31 2.03 1.96
N ASP A 162 -10.45 2.80 1.29
CA ASP A 162 -9.34 3.53 1.92
C ASP A 162 -9.81 4.51 3.02
N ARG A 163 -11.06 5.00 2.98
CA ARG A 163 -11.64 5.86 4.03
C ARG A 163 -12.57 5.11 4.99
N GLY A 164 -12.62 3.79 4.90
CA GLY A 164 -13.50 2.94 5.70
C GLY A 164 -14.88 2.71 5.07
N GLU A 165 -15.05 2.97 3.77
CA GLU A 165 -16.25 2.54 3.03
C GLU A 165 -16.49 1.04 3.21
N ASN A 166 -17.76 0.62 3.16
CA ASN A 166 -18.20 -0.77 3.28
C ASN A 166 -17.98 -1.45 4.65
N LEU A 167 -17.56 -0.75 5.70
CA LEU A 167 -17.26 -1.32 7.02
C LEU A 167 -18.28 -2.37 7.51
N SER A 168 -19.59 -2.08 7.41
CA SER A 168 -20.65 -2.96 7.91
C SER A 168 -20.69 -4.34 7.23
N SER A 169 -20.50 -4.42 5.92
CA SER A 169 -20.53 -5.68 5.16
C SER A 169 -19.22 -6.46 5.28
N VAL A 170 -18.09 -5.78 5.43
CA VAL A 170 -16.78 -6.41 5.67
C VAL A 170 -16.78 -7.08 7.04
N LEU A 171 -17.19 -6.36 8.10
CA LEU A 171 -17.34 -6.93 9.44
C LEU A 171 -18.36 -8.07 9.47
N GLN A 172 -19.48 -7.95 8.73
CA GLN A 172 -20.43 -9.06 8.59
C GLN A 172 -19.75 -10.29 8.01
N THR A 173 -18.90 -10.12 7.00
CA THR A 173 -18.18 -11.22 6.34
C THR A 173 -17.19 -11.88 7.30
N ILE A 174 -16.42 -11.08 8.06
CA ILE A 174 -15.53 -11.58 9.12
C ILE A 174 -16.32 -12.37 10.17
N CYS A 175 -17.48 -11.86 10.59
CA CYS A 175 -18.32 -12.50 11.60
C CYS A 175 -19.02 -13.79 11.12
N LYS A 176 -19.07 -14.08 9.81
CA LYS A 176 -19.57 -15.37 9.29
C LYS A 176 -18.61 -16.51 9.55
N ASP A 177 -17.32 -16.22 9.68
CA ASP A 177 -16.31 -17.17 10.14
C ASP A 177 -16.25 -17.15 11.68
N PRO A 178 -16.51 -18.26 12.38
CA PRO A 178 -16.45 -18.31 13.85
C PRO A 178 -15.09 -17.90 14.42
N THR A 179 -13.99 -18.23 13.74
CA THR A 179 -12.65 -17.87 14.18
C THR A 179 -12.42 -16.37 14.04
N GLY A 180 -12.70 -15.78 12.86
CA GLY A 180 -12.63 -14.34 12.63
C GLY A 180 -13.52 -13.55 13.59
N LYS A 181 -14.74 -14.00 13.85
CA LYS A 181 -15.65 -13.39 14.85
C LYS A 181 -15.04 -13.38 16.25
N HIS A 182 -14.46 -14.51 16.67
CA HIS A 182 -13.84 -14.62 17.99
C HIS A 182 -12.65 -13.67 18.14
N THR A 183 -11.75 -13.63 17.15
CA THR A 183 -10.61 -12.72 17.14
C THR A 183 -11.04 -11.25 17.17
N LEU A 184 -12.05 -10.88 16.36
CA LEU A 184 -12.61 -9.53 16.34
C LEU A 184 -13.16 -9.12 17.72
N LEU A 185 -13.94 -9.99 18.35
CA LEU A 185 -14.51 -9.73 19.68
C LEU A 185 -13.42 -9.59 20.75
N GLN A 186 -12.43 -10.48 20.73
CA GLN A 186 -11.32 -10.43 21.67
C GLN A 186 -10.56 -9.09 21.56
N TRP A 187 -10.20 -8.67 20.35
CA TRP A 187 -9.44 -7.43 20.16
C TRP A 187 -10.22 -6.19 20.60
N ILE A 188 -11.54 -6.17 20.41
CA ILE A 188 -12.39 -5.04 20.83
C ILE A 188 -12.51 -4.96 22.35
N GLN A 189 -12.67 -6.09 23.02
CA GLN A 189 -12.70 -6.16 24.48
C GLN A 189 -11.35 -5.78 25.09
N GLU A 190 -10.24 -6.14 24.45
CA GLU A 190 -8.90 -5.82 24.96
C GLU A 190 -8.49 -4.36 24.72
N LEU A 191 -8.90 -3.77 23.59
CA LEU A 191 -8.37 -2.48 23.12
C LEU A 191 -9.36 -1.32 23.18
N THR A 192 -10.60 -1.56 23.60
CA THR A 192 -11.58 -0.51 23.84
C THR A 192 -12.22 -0.67 25.23
N PRO A 193 -12.64 0.41 25.89
CA PRO A 193 -13.40 0.33 27.14
C PRO A 193 -14.80 -0.29 27.00
N MET A 194 -15.14 -0.82 25.82
CA MET A 194 -16.48 -1.30 25.50
C MET A 194 -16.58 -2.81 25.76
N ASP A 195 -17.58 -3.20 26.53
CA ASP A 195 -17.89 -4.61 26.82
C ASP A 195 -18.70 -5.26 25.68
N ALA A 196 -18.24 -5.10 24.43
CA ALA A 196 -18.89 -5.68 23.27
C ALA A 196 -18.84 -7.22 23.32
N LYS A 197 -19.99 -7.88 23.39
CA LYS A 197 -20.12 -9.35 23.39
C LYS A 197 -20.52 -9.92 22.04
N ASP A 198 -21.19 -9.13 21.21
CA ASP A 198 -21.60 -9.57 19.88
C ASP A 198 -21.73 -8.42 18.86
N PHE A 199 -21.88 -8.79 17.59
CA PHE A 199 -22.20 -7.94 16.46
C PHE A 199 -23.52 -8.36 15.83
N GLU A 200 -24.35 -7.37 15.55
CA GLU A 200 -25.55 -7.53 14.73
C GLU A 200 -25.42 -6.71 13.44
N PHE A 201 -25.99 -7.27 12.37
CA PHE A 201 -25.93 -6.68 11.03
C PHE A 201 -27.33 -6.53 10.42
N PRO A 202 -28.22 -5.70 11.01
CA PRO A 202 -29.58 -5.53 10.50
C PRO A 202 -29.57 -4.91 9.10
N VAL A 203 -30.60 -5.23 8.33
CA VAL A 203 -30.81 -4.69 6.98
C VAL A 203 -31.79 -3.52 7.08
N ASP A 204 -31.44 -2.39 6.47
CA ASP A 204 -32.33 -1.22 6.40
C ASP A 204 -33.45 -1.40 5.38
N LEU A 205 -34.36 -0.42 5.30
CA LEU A 205 -35.50 -0.44 4.36
C LEU A 205 -35.07 -0.46 2.87
N THR A 206 -33.81 -0.12 2.58
CA THR A 206 -33.23 -0.11 1.23
C THR A 206 -32.44 -1.37 0.90
N GLY A 207 -32.37 -2.34 1.83
CA GLY A 207 -31.63 -3.57 1.65
C GLY A 207 -30.14 -3.47 2.00
N LYS A 208 -29.69 -2.39 2.62
CA LYS A 208 -28.28 -2.19 3.01
C LYS A 208 -28.01 -2.66 4.43
N ILE A 209 -26.79 -3.10 4.67
CA ILE A 209 -26.34 -3.64 5.96
C ILE A 209 -25.88 -2.51 6.86
N LEU A 210 -26.40 -2.48 8.09
CA LEU A 210 -25.98 -1.61 9.17
C LEU A 210 -25.10 -2.39 10.15
N LEU A 211 -24.18 -1.71 10.81
CA LEU A 211 -23.39 -2.24 11.91
C LEU A 211 -24.02 -1.88 13.25
N THR A 212 -24.17 -2.87 14.13
CA THR A 212 -24.61 -2.68 15.52
C THR A 212 -23.75 -3.53 16.46
N LEU A 213 -23.16 -2.88 17.46
CA LEU A 213 -22.43 -3.50 18.57
C LEU A 213 -23.44 -3.90 19.66
N VAL A 214 -23.31 -5.10 20.20
CA VAL A 214 -24.12 -5.59 21.32
C VAL A 214 -23.22 -5.72 22.55
N GLU A 215 -23.52 -4.93 23.57
CA GLU A 215 -22.78 -4.92 24.83
C GLU A 215 -23.27 -6.01 25.79
N GLU A 216 -22.49 -6.35 26.81
CA GLU A 216 -22.84 -7.36 27.83
C GLU A 216 -24.16 -7.06 28.56
N SER A 217 -24.49 -5.77 28.72
CA SER A 217 -25.76 -5.32 29.29
C SER A 217 -26.98 -5.58 28.38
N GLY A 218 -26.77 -6.02 27.14
CA GLY A 218 -27.77 -6.11 26.09
C GLY A 218 -28.04 -4.79 25.37
N GLN A 219 -27.34 -3.70 25.74
CA GLN A 219 -27.42 -2.43 25.03
C GLN A 219 -26.88 -2.57 23.60
N LYS A 220 -27.55 -1.89 22.67
CA LYS A 220 -27.23 -1.94 21.25
C LYS A 220 -26.74 -0.58 20.78
N THR A 221 -25.48 -0.52 20.38
CA THR A 221 -24.82 0.70 19.90
C THR A 221 -24.68 0.62 18.38
N SER A 222 -25.46 1.41 17.66
CA SER A 222 -25.35 1.52 16.19
C SER A 222 -24.03 2.21 15.79
N ALA A 223 -23.55 1.98 14.56
CA ALA A 223 -22.40 2.71 14.03
C ALA A 223 -22.56 4.25 14.11
N TYR A 224 -23.78 4.76 13.90
CA TYR A 224 -24.09 6.19 14.01
C TYR A 224 -23.82 6.76 15.41
N SER A 225 -23.99 5.93 16.44
CA SER A 225 -23.80 6.31 17.85
C SER A 225 -22.41 5.94 18.39
N ALA A 226 -21.64 5.15 17.65
CA ALA A 226 -20.30 4.74 18.05
C ALA A 226 -19.32 5.92 18.01
N SER A 227 -18.35 5.89 18.94
CA SER A 227 -17.28 6.88 18.98
C SER A 227 -16.39 6.79 17.74
N HIS A 228 -15.78 7.91 17.34
CA HIS A 228 -14.83 7.94 16.22
C HIS A 228 -13.65 6.98 16.43
N GLY A 229 -13.15 6.87 17.67
CA GLY A 229 -12.09 5.93 18.03
C GLY A 229 -12.50 4.48 17.81
N THR A 230 -13.70 4.10 18.25
CA THR A 230 -14.26 2.76 18.04
C THR A 230 -14.39 2.44 16.54
N LEU A 231 -14.92 3.36 15.74
CA LEU A 231 -15.07 3.15 14.30
C LEU A 231 -13.73 2.99 13.58
N ARG A 232 -12.75 3.85 13.88
CA ARG A 232 -11.40 3.74 13.32
C ARG A 232 -10.75 2.42 13.72
N PHE A 233 -10.88 2.04 14.98
CA PHE A 233 -10.35 0.78 15.47
C PHE A 233 -10.99 -0.42 14.73
N LEU A 234 -12.32 -0.45 14.63
CA LEU A 234 -13.05 -1.46 13.89
C LEU A 234 -12.62 -1.56 12.42
N ALA A 235 -12.43 -0.43 11.75
CA ALA A 235 -11.95 -0.40 10.38
C ALA A 235 -10.51 -0.89 10.24
N THR A 236 -9.62 -0.56 11.18
CA THR A 236 -8.26 -1.12 11.21
C THR A 236 -8.30 -2.65 11.36
N ILE A 237 -9.12 -3.18 12.27
CA ILE A 237 -9.27 -4.65 12.39
C ILE A 237 -9.87 -5.23 11.11
N ALA A 238 -10.89 -4.59 10.53
CA ALA A 238 -11.52 -5.05 9.31
C ALA A 238 -10.55 -5.10 8.13
N ALA A 239 -9.59 -4.18 8.07
CA ALA A 239 -8.50 -4.23 7.10
C ALA A 239 -7.58 -5.44 7.34
N LEU A 240 -7.18 -5.68 8.59
CA LEU A 240 -6.24 -6.75 8.95
C LEU A 240 -6.84 -8.16 8.85
N LEU A 241 -8.12 -8.33 9.24
CA LEU A 241 -8.83 -9.61 9.27
C LEU A 241 -9.74 -9.82 8.05
N GLY A 242 -9.81 -8.84 7.16
CA GLY A 242 -10.62 -8.90 5.96
C GLY A 242 -10.21 -10.05 5.04
N PRO A 243 -11.08 -10.46 4.10
CA PRO A 243 -10.81 -11.58 3.20
C PRO A 243 -9.68 -11.30 2.19
N GLU A 244 -9.39 -10.03 1.92
CA GLU A 244 -8.32 -9.58 1.04
C GLU A 244 -7.39 -8.62 1.79
N PRO A 245 -6.54 -9.14 2.71
CA PRO A 245 -5.61 -8.29 3.42
C PRO A 245 -4.47 -7.86 2.49
N ALA A 246 -4.14 -6.58 2.52
CA ALA A 246 -2.95 -6.05 1.88
C ALA A 246 -1.67 -6.47 2.62
N SER A 247 -0.59 -6.52 1.86
CA SER A 247 0.77 -6.81 2.35
C SER A 247 1.32 -5.67 3.21
N PHE A 248 0.87 -4.43 2.96
CA PHE A 248 1.35 -3.22 3.63
C PHE A 248 0.22 -2.24 3.88
N TYR A 249 0.17 -1.67 5.09
CA TYR A 249 -0.80 -0.66 5.49
C TYR A 249 -0.10 0.61 5.95
N PHE A 250 -0.51 1.74 5.40
CA PHE A 250 -0.22 3.07 5.92
C PHE A 250 -1.47 3.58 6.62
N ILE A 251 -1.45 3.61 7.95
CA ILE A 251 -2.59 4.08 8.75
C ILE A 251 -2.31 5.50 9.23
N ILE A 252 -3.17 6.44 8.86
CA ILE A 252 -3.06 7.83 9.32
C ILE A 252 -3.84 7.99 10.63
N CYS A 253 -3.12 8.09 11.75
CA CYS A 253 -3.71 8.39 13.06
C CYS A 253 -3.81 9.91 13.27
N TYR A 254 -5.01 10.40 13.60
CA TYR A 254 -5.29 11.80 13.99
C TYR A 254 -5.54 11.91 15.49
#